data_AF-A0A392TGK1-F1
#
_entry.id   AF-A0A392TGK1-F1
#
_cell.length_a   1.000
_cell.length_b   1.000
_cell.length_c   1.000
_cell.angle_alpha   90.00
_cell.angle_beta   90.00
_cell.angle_gamma   90.00
#
_symmetry.space_group_name_H-M   'P 1'
#
loop_
_entity.id
_entity.type
_entity.pdbx_description
1 polymer ?
#
loop_
_entity_poly.entity_id
_entity_poly.type
_entity_poly.pdbx_seq_one_letter_code
_entity_poly.pdbx_strand_id
1 'polypeptide(L)' 'MESFENQPVLVQWDGCSPEEASWDDWEQFRTVFPTIHLEDKVVFEGGGNDTSLIPT' A
#
# COMPACT_ATOMS: atom_id res chain seq x y z
N MET A 1 -20.78 10.39 -3.59
CA MET A 1 -19.86 9.24 -3.58
C MET A 1 -18.82 9.55 -4.62
N GLU A 2 -17.62 9.93 -4.20
CA GLU A 2 -16.53 10.19 -5.14
C GLU A 2 -16.06 8.84 -5.68
N SER A 3 -16.32 8.60 -6.97
CA SER A 3 -15.85 7.43 -7.70
C SER A 3 -14.35 7.60 -7.94
N PHE A 4 -13.50 7.09 -7.05
CA PHE A 4 -12.04 7.04 -7.22
C PHE A 4 -11.60 5.97 -8.24
N GLU A 5 -12.34 5.81 -9.33
CA GLU A 5 -12.11 4.72 -10.30
C GLU A 5 -10.98 5.00 -11.30
N ASN A 6 -10.35 6.19 -11.24
CA ASN A 6 -9.23 6.56 -12.11
C ASN A 6 -8.08 7.22 -11.34
N GLN A 7 -7.67 6.63 -10.22
CA GLN A 7 -6.50 7.13 -9.49
C GLN A 7 -5.26 6.34 -9.91
N PRO A 8 -4.25 6.97 -10.55
CA PRO A 8 -3.00 6.29 -10.85
C PRO A 8 -2.29 5.95 -9.54
N VAL A 9 -1.56 4.83 -9.54
CA VAL A 9 -0.79 4.36 -8.40
C VAL A 9 0.69 4.57 -8.65
N LEU A 10 1.40 5.06 -7.64
CA LEU A 10 2.86 5.13 -7.66
C LEU A 10 3.40 3.79 -7.22
N VAL A 11 4.13 3.12 -8.11
CA VAL A 11 4.70 1.80 -7.88
C VAL A 11 6.20 1.93 -7.71
N GLN A 12 6.70 1.51 -6.56
CA GLN A 12 8.12 1.27 -6.36
C GLN A 12 8.43 -0.18 -6.74
N TRP A 13 9.35 -0.37 -7.68
CA TRP A 13 9.73 -1.69 -8.17
C TRP A 13 10.79 -2.33 -7.28
N ASP A 14 10.68 -3.65 -7.09
CA ASP A 14 11.68 -4.42 -6.36
C ASP A 14 13.05 -4.33 -7.05
N GLY A 15 14.10 -4.05 -6.28
CA GLY A 15 15.46 -3.87 -6.80
C GLY A 15 15.73 -2.52 -7.49
N CYS A 16 14.73 -1.66 -7.65
CA CYS A 16 14.90 -0.30 -8.17
C CYS A 16 14.98 0.73 -7.05
N SER A 17 15.62 1.86 -7.36
CA SER A 17 15.69 2.99 -6.43
C SER A 17 14.33 3.73 -6.35
N PRO A 18 14.04 4.45 -5.25
CA PRO A 18 12.77 5.18 -5.10
C PRO A 18 12.54 6.25 -6.18
N GLU A 19 13.61 6.78 -6.76
CA GLU A 19 13.59 7.73 -7.87
C GLU A 19 13.14 7.10 -9.20
N GLU A 20 13.20 5.78 -9.33
CA GLU A 20 12.74 5.01 -10.48
C GLU A 20 11.29 4.53 -10.35
N ALA A 21 10.56 4.98 -9.32
CA ALA A 21 9.14 4.68 -9.18
C ALA A 21 8.32 5.26 -10.35
N SER A 22 7.32 4.50 -10.82
CA SER A 22 6.47 4.90 -11.94
C SER A 22 5.00 5.04 -11.54
N TRP A 23 4.29 5.92 -12.24
CA TRP A 23 2.83 6.02 -12.13
C TRP A 23 2.19 5.05 -13.12
N ASP A 24 1.35 4.15 -12.62
CA ASP A 24 0.65 3.13 -13.39
C ASP A 24 -0.87 3.22 -13.16
N ASP A 25 -1.65 2.74 -14.15
CA ASP A 25 -3.11 2.71 -14.08
C ASP A 25 -3.59 1.63 -13.11
N TRP A 26 -4.37 2.00 -12.10
CA TRP A 26 -4.85 1.08 -11.07
C TRP A 26 -5.65 -0.11 -11.63
N GLU A 27 -6.51 0.11 -12.62
CA GLU A 27 -7.32 -0.97 -13.21
C GLU A 27 -6.46 -2.00 -13.95
N GLN A 28 -5.46 -1.53 -14.70
CA GLN A 28 -4.53 -2.40 -15.40
C GLN A 28 -3.62 -3.12 -14.41
N PHE A 29 -3.10 -2.39 -13.42
CA PHE A 29 -2.21 -2.92 -12.40
C PHE A 29 -2.90 -4.01 -11.55
N ARG A 30 -4.17 -3.82 -11.18
CA ARG A 30 -4.98 -4.83 -10.47
C ARG A 30 -5.33 -6.04 -11.33
N THR A 31 -5.42 -5.87 -12.66
CA THR A 31 -5.65 -6.99 -13.57
C THR A 31 -4.42 -7.87 -13.69
N VAL A 32 -3.23 -7.27 -13.80
CA VAL A 32 -1.95 -7.99 -13.90
C VAL A 32 -1.55 -8.58 -12.53
N PHE A 33 -1.82 -7.84 -11.46
CA PHE A 33 -1.48 -8.23 -10.11
C PHE A 33 -2.73 -8.16 -9.20
N PRO A 34 -3.58 -9.20 -9.22
CA PRO A 34 -4.85 -9.20 -8.48
C PRO A 34 -4.69 -9.34 -6.97
N THR A 35 -3.54 -9.82 -6.50
CA THR A 35 -3.22 -10.07 -5.09
C THR A 35 -2.36 -8.98 -4.45
N ILE A 36 -2.13 -7.85 -5.12
CA ILE A 36 -1.37 -6.76 -4.49
C ILE A 36 -2.22 -6.09 -3.41
N HIS A 37 -1.51 -5.64 -2.39
CA HIS A 37 -2.06 -4.79 -1.36
C HIS A 37 -1.15 -3.56 -1.32
N LEU A 38 -1.70 -2.39 -1.66
CA LEU A 38 -0.96 -1.14 -1.53
C LEU A 38 -0.74 -0.89 -0.05
N GLU A 39 0.52 -0.85 0.41
CA GLU A 39 0.86 -0.68 1.83
C GLU A 39 0.13 0.51 2.48
N ASP A 40 -0.09 1.60 1.73
CA ASP A 40 -0.78 2.82 2.17
C ASP A 40 -2.30 2.65 2.39
N LYS A 41 -2.91 1.61 1.82
CA LYS A 41 -4.34 1.27 1.98
C LYS A 41 -4.58 -0.02 2.75
N VAL A 42 -3.52 -0.66 3.24
CA VAL A 42 -3.66 -1.75 4.18
C VAL A 42 -3.95 -1.14 5.54
N VAL A 43 -5.17 -1.35 6.04
CA VAL A 43 -5.40 -1.26 7.49
C VAL A 43 -4.52 -2.33 8.11
N PHE A 44 -3.35 -1.94 8.58
CA PHE A 44 -2.57 -2.81 9.44
C PHE A 44 -3.45 -3.07 10.66
N GLU A 45 -4.00 -4.28 10.78
CA GLU A 45 -4.34 -4.84 12.09
C GLU A 45 -3.03 -5.17 12.82
N GLY A 46 -2.20 -4.13 13.01
CA GLY A 46 -1.09 -4.19 13.94
C GLY A 46 -1.73 -4.33 15.32
N GLY A 47 -1.78 -5.55 15.83
CA GLY A 47 -1.91 -5.78 17.26
C GLY A 47 -0.77 -5.02 17.92
N GLY A 48 -1.08 -3.82 18.43
CA GLY A 48 -0.15 -3.07 19.25
C GLY A 48 0.32 -4.01 20.34
N ASN A 49 1.63 -4.16 20.50
CA ASN A 49 2.13 -4.74 21.72
C ASN A 49 1.82 -3.69 22.80
N ASP A 50 0.65 -3.84 23.45
CA ASP A 50 0.31 -3.18 24.71
C ASP A 50 1.32 -3.68 25.74
N THR A 51 2.53 -3.12 25.71
CA THR A 51 3.42 -3.17 26.86
C THR A 51 2.75 -2.31 27.93
N SER A 52 1.83 -2.94 28.66
CA SER A 52 1.44 -2.51 29.99
C SER A 52 2.70 -2.53 30.84
N LEU A 53 3.48 -1.45 30.74
CA LEU A 53 4.49 -1.10 31.72
C LEU A 53 3.70 -0.80 33.00
N ILE A 54 3.49 -1.81 33.83
CA ILE A 54 3.08 -1.63 35.21
C ILE A 54 4.37 -1.28 35.97
N PRO A 55 4.59 -0.03 36.41
CA PRO A 55 5.67 0.25 37.34
C PRO A 55 5.24 -0.29 38.72
N THR A 56 6.09 -1.13 39.30
CA THR A 56 5.95 -1.68 40.67
C THR A 56 6.16 -0.61 41.72
#